data_AF-A0A955P744-F1
#
_entry.id   AF-A0A955P744-F1
#
_cell.length_a   1.000
_cell.length_b   1.000
_cell.length_c   1.000
_cell.angle_alpha   90.00
_cell.angle_beta   90.00
_cell.angle_gamma   90.00
#
_symmetry.space_group_name_H-M   'P 1'
#
loop_
_entity.id
_entity.type
_entity.pdbx_description
1 polymer ?
#
loop_
_entity_poly.entity_id
_entity_poly.type
_entity_poly.pdbx_seq_one_letter_code
_entity_poly.pdbx_strand_id
1 'polypeptide(L)'
;HLVASLPCYLEENVDRQRGDGVYQGSVDALRILNDLGYGIDPDLSLDLVYNPVGPTLPPSQETLEEDYRRELDDRFGIRFTRLITITNTPIGQFLGDLKRSGKRGEYFDLLSDAFNPDTVDNLMCRHQISVNWNGFLFDCDFNLALRKPVIDPNVRHISDFDLETLKNREIYTDNHCLACTAGAGSSCGGALVGKEEAMAERNHE
;
A
#
# COMPACT_ATOMS: atom_id res chain seq x y z
N HIS A 1 4.51 -17.77 -0.14
CA HIS A 1 4.46 -16.35 0.26
C HIS A 1 3.02 -15.93 0.52
N LEU A 2 2.74 -15.44 1.73
CA LEU A 2 1.48 -14.83 2.13
C LEU A 2 1.68 -13.36 2.48
N VAL A 3 0.67 -12.54 2.25
CA VAL A 3 0.62 -11.13 2.65
C VAL A 3 -0.69 -10.90 3.40
N ALA A 4 -0.63 -10.37 4.61
CA ALA A 4 -1.80 -10.16 5.46
C ALA A 4 -1.91 -8.70 5.92
N SER A 5 -3.13 -8.16 5.94
CA SER A 5 -3.36 -6.82 6.47
C SER A 5 -3.42 -6.86 8.00
N LEU A 6 -2.56 -6.06 8.64
CA LEU A 6 -2.63 -5.79 10.07
C LEU A 6 -2.31 -4.29 10.26
N PRO A 7 -3.32 -3.41 10.26
CA PRO A 7 -3.09 -1.97 10.13
C PRO A 7 -2.53 -1.31 11.40
N CYS A 8 -2.44 -2.05 12.51
CA CYS A 8 -1.72 -1.65 13.72
C CYS A 8 -1.39 -2.90 14.55
N TYR A 9 -0.30 -2.87 15.32
CA TYR A 9 -0.05 -3.87 16.38
C TYR A 9 -0.85 -3.57 17.67
N LEU A 10 -1.58 -2.45 17.73
CA LEU A 10 -2.44 -2.10 18.85
C LEU A 10 -3.90 -2.39 18.52
N GLU A 11 -4.55 -3.14 19.42
CA GLU A 11 -5.95 -3.59 19.31
C GLU A 11 -6.91 -2.43 19.05
N GLU A 12 -6.86 -1.39 19.87
CA GLU A 12 -7.74 -0.22 19.75
C GLU A 12 -7.68 0.42 18.35
N ASN A 13 -6.51 0.45 17.73
CA ASN A 13 -6.35 1.02 16.40
C ASN A 13 -6.91 0.12 15.30
N VAL A 14 -6.71 -1.19 15.42
CA VAL A 14 -7.25 -2.16 14.45
C VAL A 14 -8.77 -2.22 14.55
N ASP A 15 -9.31 -2.33 15.76
CA ASP A 15 -10.75 -2.43 15.97
C ASP A 15 -11.49 -1.15 15.55
N ARG A 16 -10.89 0.02 15.81
CA ARG A 16 -11.42 1.30 15.30
C ARG A 16 -11.47 1.37 13.77
N GLN A 17 -10.57 0.70 13.06
CA GLN A 17 -10.50 0.74 11.60
C GLN A 17 -11.26 -0.41 10.92
N ARG A 18 -11.32 -1.59 11.54
CA ARG A 18 -11.79 -2.83 10.93
C ARG A 18 -13.01 -3.44 11.63
N GLY A 19 -13.35 -2.97 12.83
CA GLY A 19 -14.46 -3.44 13.65
C GLY A 19 -14.00 -4.24 14.87
N ASP A 20 -14.84 -4.25 15.90
CA ASP A 20 -14.55 -4.89 17.19
C ASP A 20 -14.19 -6.38 17.05
N GLY A 21 -13.13 -6.80 17.73
CA GLY A 21 -12.66 -8.20 17.76
C GLY A 21 -11.88 -8.65 16.52
N VAL A 22 -11.70 -7.78 15.52
CA VAL A 22 -10.90 -8.10 14.33
C VAL A 22 -9.43 -8.26 14.69
N TYR A 23 -8.92 -7.47 15.64
CA TYR A 23 -7.54 -7.62 16.10
C TYR A 23 -7.26 -9.01 16.64
N GLN A 24 -8.10 -9.51 17.57
CA GLN A 24 -7.89 -10.82 18.17
C GLN A 24 -7.98 -11.94 17.14
N GLY A 25 -8.96 -11.88 16.22
CA GLY A 25 -9.06 -12.84 15.12
C GLY A 25 -7.82 -12.83 14.21
N SER A 26 -7.22 -11.66 13.99
CA SER A 26 -5.97 -11.53 13.22
C SER A 26 -4.79 -12.17 13.96
N VAL A 27 -4.67 -11.93 15.27
CA VAL A 27 -3.63 -12.54 16.12
C VAL A 27 -3.75 -14.06 16.11
N ASP A 28 -4.96 -14.59 16.26
CA ASP A 28 -5.19 -16.05 16.27
C ASP A 28 -4.83 -16.68 14.92
N ALA A 29 -5.21 -16.05 13.80
CA ALA A 29 -4.83 -16.50 12.47
C ALA A 29 -3.31 -16.48 12.26
N LEU A 30 -2.62 -15.43 12.74
CA LEU A 30 -1.16 -15.31 12.64
C LEU A 30 -0.44 -16.39 13.45
N ARG A 31 -0.95 -16.76 14.63
CA ARG A 31 -0.42 -17.88 15.41
C ARG A 31 -0.54 -19.21 14.66
N ILE A 32 -1.71 -19.48 14.07
CA ILE A 32 -1.91 -20.69 13.25
C ILE A 32 -0.92 -20.71 12.07
N LEU A 33 -0.70 -19.57 11.43
CA LEU A 33 0.27 -19.47 10.34
C LEU A 33 1.72 -19.73 10.81
N ASN A 34 2.12 -19.17 11.95
CA ASN A 34 3.42 -19.46 12.56
C ASN A 34 3.58 -20.94 12.94
N ASP A 35 2.55 -21.58 13.50
CA ASP A 35 2.57 -23.01 13.82
C ASP A 35 2.76 -23.89 12.56
N LEU A 36 2.30 -23.39 11.40
CA LEU A 36 2.51 -24.01 10.08
C LEU A 36 3.87 -23.62 9.44
N GLY A 37 4.67 -22.79 10.10
CA GLY A 37 6.01 -22.35 9.67
C GLY A 37 6.05 -21.01 8.93
N TYR A 38 4.91 -20.39 8.62
CA TYR A 38 4.90 -19.10 7.92
C TYR A 38 5.50 -17.98 8.78
N GLY A 39 6.43 -17.21 8.23
CA GLY A 39 7.16 -16.15 8.93
C GLY A 39 8.36 -16.65 9.76
N ILE A 40 8.58 -17.97 9.83
CA ILE A 40 9.67 -18.62 10.57
C ILE A 40 10.59 -19.37 9.61
N ASP A 41 10.01 -20.22 8.77
CA ASP A 41 10.72 -20.94 7.72
C ASP A 41 11.07 -19.98 6.56
N PRO A 42 12.34 -19.89 6.12
CA PRO A 42 12.75 -19.09 4.98
C PRO A 42 11.95 -19.33 3.69
N ASP A 43 11.42 -20.53 3.48
CA ASP A 43 10.61 -20.88 2.30
C ASP A 43 9.12 -20.50 2.45
N LEU A 44 8.67 -20.16 3.67
CA LEU A 44 7.28 -19.81 3.98
C LEU A 44 7.18 -18.35 4.45
N SER A 45 7.31 -17.41 3.51
CA SER A 45 7.21 -15.99 3.85
C SER A 45 5.79 -15.53 4.23
N LEU A 46 5.73 -14.64 5.23
CA LEU A 46 4.53 -13.96 5.71
C LEU A 46 4.84 -12.47 5.88
N ASP A 47 4.34 -11.64 4.98
CA ASP A 47 4.47 -10.18 5.10
C ASP A 47 3.20 -9.58 5.72
N LEU A 48 3.37 -8.53 6.53
CA LEU A 48 2.28 -7.78 7.14
C LEU A 48 2.14 -6.41 6.49
N VAL A 49 0.91 -5.91 6.37
CA VAL A 49 0.62 -4.61 5.74
C VAL A 49 0.05 -3.63 6.77
N TYR A 50 0.76 -2.52 6.95
CA TYR A 50 0.34 -1.35 7.70
C TYR A 50 -0.23 -0.29 6.77
N ASN A 51 -1.34 0.33 7.20
CA ASN A 51 -1.78 1.60 6.64
C ASN A 51 -2.28 2.51 7.77
N PRO A 52 -2.02 3.84 7.72
CA PRO A 52 -2.42 4.76 8.79
C PRO A 52 -3.93 4.74 9.05
N VAL A 53 -4.35 5.01 10.28
CA VAL A 53 -5.79 5.15 10.58
C VAL A 53 -6.33 6.53 10.20
N GLY A 54 -5.44 7.51 9.97
CA GLY A 54 -5.80 8.91 9.72
C GLY A 54 -5.25 9.48 8.41
N PRO A 55 -5.49 10.79 8.18
CA PRO A 55 -4.98 11.51 7.02
C PRO A 55 -3.52 11.94 7.21
N THR A 56 -2.65 10.96 7.40
CA THR A 56 -1.20 11.16 7.54
C THR A 56 -0.46 10.22 6.60
N LEU A 57 0.80 10.52 6.33
CA LEU A 57 1.71 9.57 5.68
C LEU A 57 2.11 8.46 6.68
N PRO A 58 2.44 7.25 6.19
CA PRO A 58 3.03 6.24 7.05
C PRO A 58 4.40 6.71 7.58
N PRO A 59 4.81 6.26 8.77
CA PRO A 59 6.18 6.45 9.24
C PRO A 59 7.17 5.62 8.40
N SER A 60 8.46 5.72 8.73
CA SER A 60 9.49 4.87 8.12
C SER A 60 9.12 3.39 8.22
N GLN A 61 9.12 2.68 7.09
CA GLN A 61 8.81 1.25 7.04
C GLN A 61 9.77 0.45 7.94
N GLU A 62 11.07 0.75 7.89
CA GLU A 62 12.10 0.07 8.67
C GLU A 62 11.86 0.21 10.19
N THR A 63 11.68 1.44 10.67
CA THR A 63 11.44 1.71 12.09
C THR A 63 10.14 1.06 12.55
N LEU A 64 9.08 1.15 11.74
CA LEU A 64 7.80 0.55 12.09
C LEU A 64 7.87 -0.98 12.06
N GLU A 65 8.66 -1.57 11.17
CA GLU A 65 8.88 -3.01 11.10
C GLU A 65 9.51 -3.54 12.40
N GLU A 66 10.50 -2.84 12.95
CA GLU A 66 11.11 -3.17 14.24
C GLU A 66 10.11 -3.11 15.39
N ASP A 67 9.26 -2.06 15.42
CA ASP A 67 8.19 -1.94 16.40
C ASP A 67 7.19 -3.09 16.30
N TYR A 68 6.75 -3.44 15.09
CA TYR A 68 5.86 -4.60 14.87
C TYR A 68 6.50 -5.90 15.35
N ARG A 69 7.78 -6.12 15.04
CA ARG A 69 8.49 -7.34 15.47
C ARG A 69 8.53 -7.45 16.99
N ARG A 70 8.89 -6.37 17.69
CA ARG A 70 8.94 -6.34 19.15
C ARG A 70 7.57 -6.61 19.75
N GLU A 71 6.56 -5.85 19.34
CA GLU A 71 5.23 -5.89 19.96
C GLU A 71 4.50 -7.21 19.71
N LEU A 72 4.61 -7.78 18.50
CA LEU A 72 3.97 -9.06 18.17
C LEU A 72 4.68 -10.25 18.80
N ASP A 73 6.00 -10.21 18.92
CA ASP A 73 6.78 -11.25 19.59
C ASP A 73 6.55 -11.23 21.10
N ASP A 74 6.74 -10.08 21.76
CA ASP A 74 6.65 -9.95 23.22
C ASP A 74 5.27 -10.31 23.75
N ARG A 75 4.20 -9.94 23.01
CA ARG A 75 2.82 -10.14 23.45
C ARG A 75 2.25 -11.49 23.03
N PHE A 76 2.67 -12.03 21.88
CA PHE A 76 1.99 -13.18 21.28
C PHE A 76 2.92 -14.30 20.78
N GLY A 77 4.23 -14.07 20.73
CA GLY A 77 5.21 -14.97 20.13
C GLY A 77 5.13 -15.03 18.61
N ILE A 78 4.59 -13.99 17.96
CA ILE A 78 4.35 -13.98 16.51
C ILE A 78 5.57 -13.43 15.77
N ARG A 79 6.01 -14.16 14.73
CA ARG A 79 7.05 -13.79 13.77
C ARG A 79 6.46 -13.55 12.39
N PHE A 80 7.08 -12.67 11.63
CA PHE A 80 6.73 -12.38 10.24
C PHE A 80 8.01 -12.00 9.47
N THR A 81 7.94 -12.04 8.15
CA THR A 81 9.06 -11.81 7.24
C THR A 81 9.35 -10.31 7.10
N ARG A 82 8.43 -9.52 6.56
CA ARG A 82 8.57 -8.06 6.42
C ARG A 82 7.28 -7.30 6.70
N LEU A 83 7.42 -6.02 7.00
CA LEU A 83 6.33 -5.06 7.09
C LEU A 83 6.30 -4.21 5.82
N ILE A 84 5.11 -4.02 5.29
CA ILE A 84 4.80 -3.23 4.11
C ILE A 84 4.00 -2.02 4.59
N THR A 85 4.51 -0.80 4.39
CA THR A 85 3.73 0.41 4.68
C THR A 85 3.03 0.92 3.43
N ILE A 86 1.76 1.28 3.58
CA ILE A 86 0.93 1.81 2.49
C ILE A 86 0.33 3.16 2.89
N THR A 87 0.38 4.12 1.96
CA THR A 87 -0.29 5.41 2.09
C THR A 87 -1.78 5.26 1.76
N ASN A 88 -2.65 5.85 2.58
CA ASN A 88 -4.08 5.81 2.31
C ASN A 88 -4.42 6.58 1.03
N THR A 89 -4.86 5.89 -0.01
CA THR A 89 -5.25 6.55 -1.25
C THR A 89 -6.60 7.25 -1.07
N PRO A 90 -6.75 8.56 -1.42
CA PRO A 90 -7.95 9.35 -1.17
C PRO A 90 -9.10 9.04 -2.14
N ILE A 91 -9.58 7.80 -2.13
CA ILE A 91 -10.71 7.29 -2.90
C ILE A 91 -11.72 6.56 -2.00
N GLY A 92 -12.85 6.13 -2.55
CA GLY A 92 -13.81 5.27 -1.87
C GLY A 92 -14.27 5.78 -0.49
N GLN A 93 -14.26 4.89 0.51
CA GLN A 93 -14.70 5.20 1.87
C GLN A 93 -13.83 6.28 2.54
N PHE A 94 -12.51 6.18 2.39
CA PHE A 94 -11.57 7.13 3.00
C PHE A 94 -11.75 8.55 2.46
N LEU A 95 -11.98 8.72 1.16
CA LEU A 95 -12.36 10.03 0.59
C LEU A 95 -13.69 10.54 1.18
N GLY A 96 -14.63 9.64 1.45
CA GLY A 96 -15.88 9.96 2.12
C GLY A 96 -15.66 10.48 3.55
N ASP A 97 -14.77 9.83 4.31
CA ASP A 97 -14.38 10.26 5.66
C ASP A 97 -13.71 11.63 5.65
N LEU A 98 -12.73 11.83 4.77
CA LEU A 98 -12.04 13.12 4.58
C LEU A 98 -13.02 14.26 4.30
N LYS A 99 -14.05 14.02 3.48
CA LYS A 99 -15.09 15.00 3.19
C LYS A 99 -15.96 15.28 4.41
N ARG A 100 -16.40 14.24 5.12
CA ARG A 100 -17.24 14.40 6.34
C ARG A 100 -16.51 15.13 7.45
N SER A 101 -15.20 14.89 7.61
CA SER A 101 -14.39 15.52 8.63
C SER A 101 -13.82 16.88 8.23
N GLY A 102 -14.10 17.38 7.01
CA GLY A 102 -13.55 18.63 6.50
C GLY A 102 -12.05 18.61 6.17
N LYS A 103 -11.40 17.44 6.17
CA LYS A 103 -9.94 17.27 6.01
C LYS A 103 -9.48 16.98 4.59
N ARG A 104 -10.40 16.98 3.62
CA ARG A 104 -10.08 16.64 2.22
C ARG A 104 -9.00 17.54 1.64
N GLY A 105 -9.13 18.87 1.78
CA GLY A 105 -8.17 19.83 1.22
C GLY A 105 -6.78 19.59 1.82
N GLU A 106 -6.70 19.67 3.14
CA GLU A 106 -5.46 19.44 3.90
C GLU A 106 -4.76 18.12 3.53
N TYR A 107 -5.51 17.05 3.29
CA TYR A 107 -4.90 15.78 2.90
C TYR A 107 -4.35 15.78 1.48
N PHE A 108 -5.03 16.40 0.51
CA PHE A 108 -4.48 16.55 -0.84
C PHE A 108 -3.26 17.48 -0.85
N ASP A 109 -3.28 18.55 -0.05
CA ASP A 109 -2.12 19.44 0.13
C ASP A 109 -0.94 18.66 0.70
N LEU A 110 -1.15 17.86 1.75
CA LEU A 110 -0.11 16.97 2.31
C LEU A 110 0.49 16.04 1.25
N LEU A 111 -0.34 15.40 0.43
CA LEU A 111 0.15 14.48 -0.60
C LEU A 111 0.93 15.21 -1.70
N SER A 112 0.49 16.41 -2.07
CA SER A 112 1.15 17.25 -3.07
C SER A 112 2.48 17.78 -2.56
N ASP A 113 2.50 18.34 -1.34
CA ASP A 113 3.69 18.90 -0.70
C ASP A 113 4.74 17.83 -0.43
N ALA A 114 4.31 16.59 -0.20
CA ALA A 114 5.18 15.45 0.01
C ALA A 114 5.53 14.68 -1.28
N PHE A 115 5.16 15.19 -2.47
CA PHE A 115 5.52 14.53 -3.73
C PHE A 115 7.02 14.28 -3.81
N ASN A 116 7.40 13.03 -4.09
CA ASN A 116 8.79 12.62 -4.23
C ASN A 116 9.04 12.04 -5.63
N PRO A 117 9.81 12.73 -6.50
CA PRO A 117 10.09 12.27 -7.85
C PRO A 117 10.87 10.94 -7.90
N ASP A 118 11.68 10.63 -6.88
CA ASP A 118 12.49 9.40 -6.82
C ASP A 118 11.63 8.13 -6.77
N THR A 119 10.38 8.27 -6.35
CA THR A 119 9.43 7.17 -6.28
C THR A 119 8.90 6.76 -7.65
N VAL A 120 8.96 7.65 -8.65
CA VAL A 120 8.23 7.52 -9.92
C VAL A 120 8.66 6.28 -10.68
N ASP A 121 9.96 6.01 -10.79
CA ASP A 121 10.44 4.86 -11.56
C ASP A 121 10.09 3.51 -10.93
N ASN A 122 9.80 3.50 -9.63
CA ASN A 122 9.44 2.31 -8.87
C ASN A 122 7.93 2.10 -8.74
N LEU A 123 7.10 2.97 -9.33
CA LEU A 123 5.64 2.86 -9.25
C LEU A 123 5.11 1.58 -9.91
N MET A 124 4.18 0.90 -9.23
CA MET A 124 3.56 -0.34 -9.74
C MET A 124 2.91 -0.18 -11.11
N CYS A 125 2.24 0.95 -11.37
CA CYS A 125 1.53 1.19 -12.62
C CYS A 125 2.47 1.24 -13.85
N ARG A 126 3.79 1.37 -13.66
CA ARG A 126 4.79 1.30 -14.74
C ARG A 126 5.17 -0.14 -15.09
N HIS A 127 5.10 -1.04 -14.12
CA HIS A 127 5.65 -2.41 -14.24
C HIS A 127 4.58 -3.49 -14.21
N GLN A 128 3.35 -3.15 -13.86
CA GLN A 128 2.25 -4.08 -13.65
C GLN A 128 0.97 -3.58 -14.30
N ILE A 129 -0.01 -4.48 -14.40
CA ILE A 129 -1.36 -4.21 -14.88
C ILE A 129 -2.34 -4.95 -13.97
N SER A 130 -3.47 -4.32 -13.66
CA SER A 130 -4.56 -4.94 -12.91
C SER A 130 -5.60 -5.49 -13.88
N VAL A 131 -5.97 -6.75 -13.69
CA VAL A 131 -6.98 -7.44 -14.50
C VAL A 131 -8.25 -7.59 -13.67
N ASN A 132 -9.36 -7.05 -14.15
CA ASN A 132 -10.67 -7.24 -13.53
C ASN A 132 -11.19 -8.66 -13.80
N TRP A 133 -12.14 -9.13 -12.98
CA TRP A 133 -12.74 -10.47 -13.13
C TRP A 133 -13.40 -10.71 -14.50
N ASN A 134 -13.81 -9.65 -15.19
CA ASN A 134 -14.39 -9.71 -16.53
C ASN A 134 -13.36 -9.48 -17.65
N GLY A 135 -12.07 -9.57 -17.36
CA GLY A 135 -10.98 -9.48 -18.33
C GLY A 135 -10.54 -8.06 -18.72
N PHE A 136 -11.21 -7.00 -18.24
CA PHE A 136 -10.77 -5.63 -18.52
C PHE A 136 -9.48 -5.27 -17.78
N LEU A 137 -8.63 -4.48 -18.44
CA LEU A 137 -7.29 -4.10 -18.01
C LEU A 137 -7.25 -2.66 -17.47
N PHE A 138 -6.50 -2.45 -16.39
CA PHE A 138 -6.35 -1.20 -15.66
C PHE A 138 -4.87 -1.01 -15.28
N ASP A 139 -4.37 0.24 -15.22
CA ASP A 139 -2.96 0.46 -14.92
C ASP A 139 -2.56 0.07 -13.49
N CYS A 140 -3.51 0.14 -12.55
CA CYS A 140 -3.33 -0.25 -11.15
C CYS A 140 -4.68 -0.57 -10.49
N ASP A 141 -4.60 -1.04 -9.25
CA ASP A 141 -5.75 -1.37 -8.40
C ASP A 141 -6.63 -0.16 -8.08
N PHE A 142 -6.04 1.03 -7.92
CA PHE A 142 -6.80 2.27 -7.72
C PHE A 142 -7.56 2.68 -8.98
N ASN A 143 -6.94 2.55 -10.16
CA ASN A 143 -7.62 2.78 -11.43
C ASN A 143 -8.75 1.76 -11.63
N LEU A 144 -8.56 0.50 -11.25
CA LEU A 144 -9.60 -0.52 -11.20
C LEU A 144 -10.75 -0.11 -10.27
N ALA A 145 -10.45 0.30 -9.04
CA ALA A 145 -11.45 0.75 -8.06
C ALA A 145 -12.25 1.96 -8.55
N LEU A 146 -11.61 2.86 -9.30
CA LEU A 146 -12.24 4.04 -9.93
C LEU A 146 -12.90 3.76 -11.29
N ARG A 147 -12.83 2.52 -11.78
CA ARG A 147 -13.31 2.10 -13.11
C ARG A 147 -12.71 2.93 -14.25
N LYS A 148 -11.39 3.15 -14.19
CA LYS A 148 -10.58 3.86 -15.19
C LYS A 148 -9.71 2.85 -15.95
N PRO A 149 -10.23 2.19 -17.00
CA PRO A 149 -9.45 1.21 -17.75
C PRO A 149 -8.25 1.86 -18.43
N VAL A 150 -7.31 1.03 -18.89
CA VAL A 150 -6.19 1.46 -19.75
C VAL A 150 -6.70 2.40 -20.85
N ILE A 151 -5.97 3.48 -21.09
CA ILE A 151 -6.39 4.55 -22.00
C ILE A 151 -6.58 4.02 -23.42
N ASP A 152 -5.64 3.23 -23.93
CA ASP A 152 -5.70 2.71 -25.30
C ASP A 152 -6.83 1.68 -25.46
N PRO A 153 -7.87 1.97 -26.27
CA PRO A 153 -9.02 1.08 -26.44
C PRO A 153 -8.68 -0.25 -27.12
N ASN A 154 -7.55 -0.35 -27.83
CA ASN A 154 -7.16 -1.58 -28.54
C ASN A 154 -6.60 -2.65 -27.60
N VAL A 155 -6.24 -2.29 -26.36
CA VAL A 155 -5.64 -3.19 -25.36
C VAL A 155 -6.36 -3.10 -24.01
N ARG A 156 -7.68 -2.85 -24.02
CA ARG A 156 -8.50 -2.71 -22.79
C ARG A 156 -8.97 -4.03 -22.20
N HIS A 157 -8.86 -5.13 -22.92
CA HIS A 157 -9.30 -6.44 -22.47
C HIS A 157 -8.19 -7.46 -22.68
N ILE A 158 -8.11 -8.47 -21.81
CA ILE A 158 -7.05 -9.49 -21.85
C ILE A 158 -7.05 -10.31 -23.14
N SER A 159 -8.19 -10.38 -23.85
CA SER A 159 -8.27 -11.00 -25.19
C SER A 159 -7.50 -10.22 -26.25
N ASP A 160 -7.31 -8.93 -26.02
CA ASP A 160 -6.68 -7.99 -26.94
C ASP A 160 -5.28 -7.62 -26.43
N PHE A 161 -4.69 -8.46 -25.58
CA PHE A 161 -3.40 -8.22 -24.95
C PHE A 161 -2.29 -8.07 -26.00
N ASP A 162 -1.61 -6.93 -25.96
CA ASP A 162 -0.39 -6.68 -26.74
C ASP A 162 0.70 -6.14 -25.81
N LEU A 163 1.79 -6.90 -25.68
CA LEU A 163 2.84 -6.61 -24.72
C LEU A 163 3.56 -5.29 -25.02
N GLU A 164 3.87 -5.02 -26.29
CA GLU A 164 4.65 -3.85 -26.67
C GLU A 164 3.84 -2.56 -26.54
N THR A 165 2.54 -2.59 -26.89
CA THR A 165 1.62 -1.49 -26.63
C THR A 165 1.46 -1.26 -25.13
N LEU A 166 1.25 -2.31 -24.33
CA LEU A 166 1.07 -2.17 -22.88
C LEU A 166 2.34 -1.71 -22.15
N LYS A 167 3.54 -2.10 -22.60
CA LYS A 167 4.81 -1.59 -22.04
C LYS A 167 4.99 -0.09 -22.29
N ASN A 168 4.55 0.40 -23.45
CA ASN A 168 4.72 1.80 -23.86
C ASN A 168 3.43 2.63 -23.65
N ARG A 169 2.45 2.10 -22.92
CA ARG A 169 1.15 2.73 -22.77
C ARG A 169 1.24 4.03 -21.98
N GLU A 170 0.35 4.95 -22.30
CA GLU A 170 0.04 6.06 -21.42
C GLU A 170 -0.74 5.54 -20.20
N ILE A 171 -0.22 5.81 -19.00
CA ILE A 171 -0.84 5.43 -17.74
C ILE A 171 -1.87 6.49 -17.36
N TYR A 172 -3.09 6.08 -17.02
CA TYR A 172 -4.10 7.00 -16.49
C TYR A 172 -3.66 7.54 -15.13
N THR A 173 -3.49 8.87 -15.05
CA THR A 173 -3.13 9.60 -13.83
C THR A 173 -4.25 10.55 -13.39
N ASP A 174 -4.39 10.75 -12.09
CA ASP A 174 -5.32 11.70 -11.45
C ASP A 174 -4.83 11.97 -10.01
N ASN A 175 -5.54 12.80 -9.24
CA ASN A 175 -5.09 13.25 -7.92
C ASN A 175 -4.85 12.10 -6.92
N HIS A 176 -5.45 10.92 -7.10
CA HIS A 176 -5.16 9.76 -6.23
C HIS A 176 -3.74 9.24 -6.40
N CYS A 177 -3.09 9.48 -7.56
CA CYS A 177 -1.72 9.06 -7.82
C CYS A 177 -0.71 9.72 -6.87
N LEU A 178 -1.02 10.91 -6.32
CA LEU A 178 -0.18 11.58 -5.34
C LEU A 178 0.07 10.70 -4.10
N ALA A 179 -0.88 9.84 -3.73
CA ALA A 179 -0.70 8.91 -2.60
C ALA A 179 0.39 7.86 -2.86
N CYS A 180 0.61 7.47 -4.12
CA CYS A 180 1.63 6.49 -4.49
C CYS A 180 3.04 7.11 -4.55
N THR A 181 3.11 8.44 -4.77
CA THR A 181 4.37 9.18 -4.95
C THR A 181 4.79 10.01 -3.73
N ALA A 182 3.91 10.14 -2.73
CA ALA A 182 4.20 10.96 -1.56
C ALA A 182 5.19 10.28 -0.60
N GLY A 183 6.13 11.05 -0.05
CA GLY A 183 7.10 10.60 0.94
C GLY A 183 8.04 9.54 0.39
N ALA A 184 8.06 8.36 1.02
CA ALA A 184 8.85 7.22 0.55
C ALA A 184 8.17 6.45 -0.61
N GLY A 185 7.02 6.94 -1.10
CA GLY A 185 6.18 6.25 -2.07
C GLY A 185 5.41 5.09 -1.45
N SER A 186 4.44 4.56 -2.20
CA SER A 186 3.60 3.47 -1.72
C SER A 186 3.21 2.51 -2.83
N SER A 187 3.38 1.22 -2.56
CA SER A 187 2.98 0.11 -3.42
C SER A 187 2.53 -1.10 -2.62
N CYS A 188 2.02 -2.12 -3.29
CA CYS A 188 1.81 -3.46 -2.71
C CYS A 188 3.12 -4.11 -2.23
N GLY A 189 4.29 -3.58 -2.62
CA GLY A 189 5.61 -3.98 -2.11
C GLY A 189 6.13 -3.13 -0.95
N GLY A 190 5.41 -2.06 -0.57
CA GLY A 190 5.77 -1.15 0.52
C GLY A 190 6.31 0.18 0.02
N ALA A 191 7.18 0.79 0.83
CA ALA A 191 7.95 1.98 0.46
C ALA A 191 8.77 1.73 -0.81
N LEU A 192 8.82 2.73 -1.69
CA LEU A 192 9.47 2.66 -3.00
C LEU A 192 10.91 3.16 -2.99
N VAL A 193 11.27 4.00 -2.01
CA VAL A 193 12.64 4.50 -1.80
C VAL A 193 13.04 4.41 -0.33
N GLY A 194 14.33 4.27 -0.08
CA GLY A 194 14.91 4.25 1.27
C GLY A 194 14.99 5.64 1.89
N LYS A 195 15.15 5.71 3.22
CA LYS A 195 15.29 6.98 3.96
C LYS A 195 16.52 7.80 3.55
N GLU A 196 17.55 7.16 3.01
CA GLU A 196 18.79 7.81 2.58
C GLU A 196 18.65 8.56 1.23
N GLU A 197 17.79 8.08 0.33
CA GLU A 197 17.60 8.71 -0.99
C GLU A 197 16.70 9.94 -0.88
N ALA A 198 15.60 9.83 -0.12
CA ALA A 198 14.61 10.90 0.00
C ALA A 198 15.12 12.19 0.70
N MET A 199 16.28 12.18 1.36
CA MET A 199 16.88 13.36 2.02
C MET A 199 18.18 13.86 1.38
N ALA A 200 18.83 13.07 0.52
CA ALA A 200 20.12 13.44 -0.07
C ALA A 200 20.01 14.64 -1.03
N GLU A 201 18.89 14.80 -1.73
CA GLU A 201 18.75 15.86 -2.74
C GLU A 201 18.18 17.19 -2.18
N ARG A 202 17.53 17.17 -1.01
CA ARG A 202 17.02 18.41 -0.36
C ARG A 202 18.10 19.31 0.25
N ASN A 203 19.38 18.89 0.23
CA ASN A 203 20.51 19.68 0.70
C ASN A 203 21.38 20.26 -0.44
N HIS A 204 20.91 20.17 -1.69
CA HIS A 204 21.65 20.64 -2.88
C HIS A 204 20.93 21.68 -3.74
N GLU A 205 19.88 22.34 -3.22
CA GLU A 205 19.30 23.56 -3.81
C GLU A 205 19.53 24.79 -2.92
#